data_AF-A0A969IAL0-F1
#
_entry.id   AF-A0A969IAL0-F1
#
_cell.length_a   1.000
_cell.length_b   1.000
_cell.length_c   1.000
_cell.angle_alpha   90.00
_cell.angle_beta   90.00
_cell.angle_gamma   90.00
#
_symmetry.space_group_name_H-M   'P 1'
#
loop_
_entity.id
_entity.type
_entity.pdbx_description
1 polymer ?
#
loop_
_entity_poly.entity_id
_entity_poly.type
_entity_poly.pdbx_seq_one_letter_code
_entity_poly.pdbx_strand_id
1 'polypeptide(L)'
;MTLIALLTDDGQRIDQGLVWRIFQEQPGATEAKPKAIGNWREPSPHIKLPPGNYIVNASFGRANLTRKIKVEIGAAVEERFVLNAGGLRVNALLSTGETAPERAVSYEVFTGETDQLGNRSKIVGSGRPGLIVRLNAGIYHLVSTYGDANAVVRADVTVEPGKLTETMITHPGAKVTFKLVTRAGGEAQADTQWNIVNAQGDLVKESVGALPTHVLGPGAYVVNAKHSGRGFRRSFNIQSGEPVQVEVVMQ
;
A
#
# COMPACT_ATOMS: atom_id res chain seq x y z
N MET A 1 -35.67 -5.74 -10.03
CA MET A 1 -34.34 -6.26 -10.45
C MET A 1 -33.62 -6.76 -9.22
N THR A 2 -32.94 -7.89 -9.33
CA THR A 2 -32.09 -8.46 -8.28
C THR A 2 -30.64 -8.36 -8.73
N LEU A 3 -29.75 -7.87 -7.87
CA LEU A 3 -28.33 -7.78 -8.18
C LEU A 3 -27.58 -8.93 -7.50
N ILE A 4 -26.64 -9.56 -8.20
CA ILE A 4 -25.80 -10.63 -7.65
C ILE A 4 -24.36 -10.39 -8.06
N ALA A 5 -23.43 -10.54 -7.12
CA ALA A 5 -22.00 -10.50 -7.41
C ALA A 5 -21.37 -11.89 -7.26
N LEU A 6 -20.46 -12.24 -8.18
CA LEU A 6 -19.69 -13.49 -8.17
C LEU A 6 -18.19 -13.17 -8.20
N LEU A 7 -17.38 -14.04 -7.56
CA LEU A 7 -15.92 -13.91 -7.61
C LEU A 7 -15.36 -14.21 -9.00
N THR A 8 -15.88 -15.27 -9.64
CA THR A 8 -15.57 -15.74 -11.00
C THR A 8 -16.88 -16.07 -11.70
N ASP A 9 -16.85 -16.35 -13.01
CA ASP A 9 -18.06 -16.59 -13.81
C ASP A 9 -18.88 -17.79 -13.30
N ASP A 10 -18.19 -18.91 -13.08
CA ASP A 10 -18.71 -20.14 -12.46
C ASP A 10 -18.48 -20.19 -10.94
N GLY A 11 -18.20 -19.05 -10.33
CA GLY A 11 -17.74 -18.96 -8.94
C GLY A 11 -18.85 -18.90 -7.90
N GLN A 12 -18.43 -18.93 -6.64
CA GLN A 12 -19.33 -18.67 -5.52
C GLN A 12 -19.85 -17.23 -5.55
N ARG A 13 -21.10 -17.07 -5.09
CA ARG A 13 -21.71 -15.77 -4.82
C ARG A 13 -20.95 -15.08 -3.69
N ILE A 14 -20.84 -13.75 -3.81
CA ILE A 14 -20.24 -12.91 -2.76
C ILE A 14 -21.35 -12.54 -1.79
N ASP A 15 -21.38 -13.21 -0.63
CA ASP A 15 -22.49 -13.08 0.33
C ASP A 15 -22.19 -12.08 1.46
N GLN A 16 -21.01 -11.44 1.49
CA GLN A 16 -20.66 -10.45 2.51
C GLN A 16 -19.67 -9.41 1.98
N GLY A 17 -19.63 -8.24 2.61
CA GLY A 17 -18.64 -7.19 2.33
C GLY A 17 -18.83 -6.46 1.00
N LEU A 18 -19.97 -6.65 0.34
CA LEU A 18 -20.34 -6.03 -0.91
C LEU A 18 -20.97 -4.66 -0.68
N VAL A 19 -20.67 -3.72 -1.57
CA VAL A 19 -21.33 -2.41 -1.62
C VAL A 19 -21.75 -2.14 -3.06
N TRP A 20 -23.05 -2.01 -3.26
CA TRP A 20 -23.64 -1.58 -4.51
C TRP A 20 -23.83 -0.06 -4.50
N ARG A 21 -23.50 0.61 -5.60
CA ARG A 21 -23.83 2.01 -5.85
C ARG A 21 -24.50 2.13 -7.20
N ILE A 22 -25.67 2.77 -7.24
CA ILE A 22 -26.45 2.89 -8.47
C ILE A 22 -26.64 4.36 -8.78
N PHE A 23 -26.42 4.69 -10.05
CA PHE A 23 -26.63 6.01 -10.60
C PHE A 23 -27.53 5.90 -11.83
N GLN A 24 -28.35 6.91 -12.07
CA GLN A 24 -29.15 7.03 -13.28
C GLN A 24 -28.45 7.97 -14.25
N GLU A 25 -28.29 7.56 -15.51
CA GLU A 25 -27.80 8.43 -16.56
C GLU A 25 -28.87 9.49 -16.89
N GLN A 26 -28.43 10.74 -17.06
CA GLN A 26 -29.32 11.84 -17.44
C GLN A 26 -29.34 11.97 -18.97
N PRO A 27 -30.51 11.95 -19.63
CA PRO A 27 -30.59 12.16 -21.06
C PRO A 27 -30.13 13.58 -21.44
N GLY A 28 -29.30 13.71 -22.48
CA GLY A 28 -29.01 15.00 -23.13
C GLY A 28 -27.76 15.76 -22.66
N ALA A 29 -26.92 15.19 -21.78
CA ALA A 29 -25.70 15.85 -21.36
C ALA A 29 -24.53 14.87 -21.30
N THR A 30 -23.63 14.99 -22.28
CA THR A 30 -22.37 14.23 -22.38
C THR A 30 -21.43 14.47 -21.19
N GLU A 31 -21.68 15.53 -20.40
CA GLU A 31 -20.87 15.95 -19.24
C GLU A 31 -21.63 16.01 -17.90
N ALA A 32 -22.94 15.71 -17.86
CA ALA A 32 -23.68 15.77 -16.60
C ALA A 32 -23.33 14.57 -15.70
N LYS A 33 -23.01 14.86 -14.43
CA LYS A 33 -22.75 13.82 -13.42
C LYS A 33 -23.99 12.93 -13.27
N PRO A 34 -23.85 11.59 -13.32
CA PRO A 34 -24.95 10.67 -13.10
C PRO A 34 -25.67 10.94 -11.77
N LYS A 35 -27.00 10.87 -11.77
CA LYS A 35 -27.80 11.09 -10.55
C LYS A 35 -27.67 9.89 -9.64
N ALA A 36 -27.13 10.05 -8.43
CA ALA A 36 -27.09 8.98 -7.45
C ALA A 36 -28.51 8.55 -7.05
N ILE A 37 -28.79 7.25 -7.18
CA ILE A 37 -30.06 6.65 -6.75
C ILE A 37 -29.94 6.10 -5.33
N GLY A 38 -28.82 5.48 -5.01
CA GLY A 38 -28.59 4.97 -3.66
C GLY A 38 -27.37 4.08 -3.54
N ASN A 39 -27.17 3.55 -2.33
CA ASN A 39 -26.21 2.51 -2.03
C ASN A 39 -26.87 1.36 -1.24
N TRP A 40 -26.36 0.15 -1.41
CA TRP A 40 -26.84 -1.04 -0.73
C TRP A 40 -25.66 -1.87 -0.24
N ARG A 41 -25.77 -2.41 0.97
CA ARG A 41 -24.77 -3.33 1.56
C ARG A 41 -25.24 -4.77 1.63
N GLU A 42 -26.52 -5.00 1.33
CA GLU A 42 -27.05 -6.34 1.17
C GLU A 42 -26.36 -7.01 -0.04
N PRO A 43 -26.00 -8.31 0.05
CA PRO A 43 -25.34 -9.00 -1.06
C PRO A 43 -26.20 -9.14 -2.30
N SER A 44 -27.52 -9.33 -2.12
CA SER A 44 -28.47 -9.59 -3.18
C SER A 44 -29.73 -8.70 -3.10
N PRO A 45 -29.60 -7.36 -3.20
CA PRO A 45 -30.71 -6.44 -2.98
C PRO A 45 -31.75 -6.55 -4.10
N HIS A 46 -33.02 -6.54 -3.71
CA HIS A 46 -34.14 -6.41 -4.64
C HIS A 46 -34.52 -4.93 -4.80
N ILE A 47 -34.28 -4.39 -6.00
CA ILE A 47 -34.41 -2.95 -6.27
C ILE A 47 -35.47 -2.72 -7.35
N LYS A 48 -36.36 -1.78 -7.09
CA LYS A 48 -37.36 -1.27 -8.04
C LYS A 48 -36.80 -0.01 -8.69
N LEU A 49 -36.47 -0.09 -9.97
CA LEU A 49 -36.00 1.05 -10.77
C LEU A 49 -37.02 1.33 -11.88
N PRO A 50 -37.38 2.60 -12.14
CA PRO A 50 -38.10 2.98 -13.34
C PRO A 50 -37.33 2.59 -14.61
N PRO A 51 -38.01 2.43 -15.77
CA PRO A 51 -37.32 2.23 -17.03
C PRO A 51 -36.31 3.34 -17.33
N GLY A 52 -35.14 2.98 -17.84
CA GLY A 52 -34.06 3.92 -18.12
C GLY A 52 -32.67 3.30 -18.07
N ASN A 53 -31.64 4.14 -18.27
CA ASN A 53 -30.24 3.74 -18.24
C ASN A 53 -29.61 4.02 -16.88
N TYR A 54 -28.89 3.05 -16.34
CA TYR A 54 -28.26 3.13 -15.03
C TYR A 54 -26.81 2.67 -15.10
N ILE A 55 -25.98 3.24 -14.23
CA ILE A 55 -24.61 2.81 -13.96
C ILE A 55 -24.63 2.14 -12.60
N VAL A 56 -24.25 0.87 -12.55
CA VAL A 56 -24.17 0.08 -11.32
C VAL A 56 -22.72 -0.26 -11.05
N ASN A 57 -22.22 0.16 -9.88
CA ASN A 57 -20.93 -0.20 -9.36
C ASN A 57 -21.09 -1.24 -8.24
N ALA A 58 -20.50 -2.42 -8.43
CA ALA A 58 -20.36 -3.45 -7.41
C ALA A 58 -18.95 -3.38 -6.84
N SER A 59 -18.80 -3.18 -5.53
CA SER A 59 -17.51 -3.08 -4.85
C SER A 59 -17.35 -4.16 -3.78
N PHE A 60 -16.27 -4.93 -3.81
CA PHE A 60 -15.87 -5.90 -2.79
C PHE A 60 -14.44 -5.60 -2.31
N GLY A 61 -14.32 -4.77 -1.27
CA GLY A 61 -13.03 -4.22 -0.85
C GLY A 61 -12.47 -3.24 -1.88
N ARG A 62 -11.28 -3.51 -2.44
CA ARG A 62 -10.71 -2.73 -3.56
C ARG A 62 -11.10 -3.30 -4.92
N ALA A 63 -11.53 -4.56 -4.98
CA ALA A 63 -12.08 -5.15 -6.18
C ALA A 63 -13.42 -4.49 -6.52
N ASN A 64 -13.62 -4.08 -7.78
CA ASN A 64 -14.89 -3.52 -8.21
C ASN A 64 -15.18 -3.74 -9.69
N LEU A 65 -16.45 -3.65 -10.06
CA LEU A 65 -16.92 -3.69 -11.44
C LEU A 65 -18.02 -2.63 -11.62
N THR A 66 -17.91 -1.82 -12.67
CA THR A 66 -18.94 -0.86 -13.06
C THR A 66 -19.56 -1.27 -14.39
N ARG A 67 -20.87 -1.50 -14.43
CA ARG A 67 -21.63 -1.83 -15.66
C ARG A 67 -22.71 -0.79 -15.90
N LYS A 68 -22.96 -0.50 -17.18
CA LYS A 68 -24.18 0.17 -17.63
C LYS A 68 -25.26 -0.86 -17.85
N ILE A 69 -26.46 -0.60 -17.33
CA ILE A 69 -27.64 -1.46 -17.49
C ILE A 69 -28.80 -0.63 -18.01
N LYS A 70 -29.64 -1.24 -18.84
CA LYS A 70 -30.89 -0.65 -19.33
C LYS A 70 -32.05 -1.40 -18.69
N VAL A 71 -32.88 -0.69 -17.95
CA VAL A 71 -34.09 -1.25 -17.32
C VAL A 71 -35.27 -1.01 -18.24
N GLU A 72 -36.01 -2.06 -18.55
CA GLU A 72 -37.21 -2.03 -19.40
C GLU A 72 -38.46 -2.41 -18.59
N ILE A 73 -39.64 -2.03 -19.07
CA ILE A 73 -40.92 -2.28 -18.40
C ILE A 73 -41.17 -3.80 -18.33
N GLY A 74 -41.50 -4.32 -17.14
CA GLY A 74 -41.86 -5.73 -16.94
C GLY A 74 -40.69 -6.69 -16.84
N ALA A 75 -39.44 -6.21 -16.98
CA ALA A 75 -38.27 -7.08 -16.89
C ALA A 75 -37.91 -7.38 -15.42
N ALA A 76 -38.28 -8.57 -14.94
CA ALA A 76 -37.72 -9.14 -13.72
C ALA A 76 -36.31 -9.65 -14.02
N VAL A 77 -35.34 -8.73 -14.07
CA VAL A 77 -33.95 -9.07 -14.39
C VAL A 77 -33.18 -9.42 -13.13
N GLU A 78 -32.55 -10.58 -13.13
CA GLU A 78 -31.41 -10.88 -12.28
C GLU A 78 -30.14 -10.43 -13.01
N GLU A 79 -29.42 -9.47 -12.46
CA GLU A 79 -28.18 -8.96 -13.04
C GLU A 79 -26.97 -9.53 -12.29
N ARG A 80 -26.15 -10.29 -13.02
CA ARG A 80 -24.93 -10.91 -12.50
C ARG A 80 -23.70 -10.03 -12.74
N PHE A 81 -22.93 -9.79 -11.70
CA PHE A 81 -21.69 -9.02 -11.72
C PHE A 81 -20.53 -9.94 -11.37
N VAL A 82 -19.77 -10.37 -12.37
CA VAL A 82 -18.55 -11.17 -12.16
C VAL A 82 -17.39 -10.21 -11.89
N LEU A 83 -16.99 -10.05 -10.63
CA LEU A 83 -15.98 -9.06 -10.25
C LEU A 83 -14.56 -9.48 -10.66
N ASN A 84 -14.33 -10.77 -10.97
CA ASN A 84 -13.00 -11.34 -11.13
C ASN A 84 -12.12 -10.98 -9.94
N ALA A 85 -12.60 -11.21 -8.72
CA ALA A 85 -11.92 -10.77 -7.50
C ALA A 85 -11.11 -11.90 -6.86
N GLY A 86 -9.91 -11.58 -6.40
CA GLY A 86 -9.04 -12.44 -5.60
C GLY A 86 -8.58 -11.75 -4.32
N GLY A 87 -7.89 -12.50 -3.46
CA GLY A 87 -7.26 -12.00 -2.25
C GLY A 87 -5.74 -11.94 -2.40
N LEU A 88 -5.12 -10.89 -1.88
CA LEU A 88 -3.67 -10.78 -1.70
C LEU A 88 -3.36 -10.69 -0.21
N ARG A 89 -2.52 -11.59 0.30
CA ARG A 89 -1.90 -11.48 1.63
C ARG A 89 -0.40 -11.35 1.46
N VAL A 90 0.14 -10.23 1.93
CA VAL A 90 1.59 -9.98 1.97
C VAL A 90 2.08 -10.33 3.37
N ASN A 91 3.04 -11.22 3.47
CA ASN A 91 3.76 -11.54 4.71
C ASN A 91 5.16 -10.93 4.64
N ALA A 92 5.71 -10.55 5.79
CA ALA A 92 7.02 -9.90 5.86
C ALA A 92 7.94 -10.62 6.85
N LEU A 93 9.13 -10.99 6.39
CA LEU A 93 10.22 -11.51 7.20
C LEU A 93 11.36 -10.49 7.26
N LEU A 94 12.15 -10.55 8.32
CA LEU A 94 13.46 -9.89 8.38
C LEU A 94 14.53 -10.82 7.82
N SER A 95 15.71 -10.29 7.49
CA SER A 95 16.85 -11.08 7.03
C SER A 95 17.30 -12.17 8.01
N THR A 96 16.93 -12.06 9.29
CA THR A 96 17.16 -13.08 10.33
C THR A 96 16.25 -14.31 10.16
N GLY A 97 15.26 -14.25 9.26
CA GLY A 97 14.23 -15.29 9.07
C GLY A 97 13.02 -15.13 9.98
N GLU A 98 13.07 -14.20 10.94
CA GLU A 98 11.97 -13.92 11.85
C GLU A 98 10.85 -13.14 11.15
N THR A 99 9.62 -13.31 11.62
CA THR A 99 8.51 -12.48 11.18
C THR A 99 8.75 -11.03 11.60
N ALA A 100 8.56 -10.09 10.67
CA ALA A 100 8.73 -8.69 10.96
C ALA A 100 7.76 -8.25 12.09
N PRO A 101 8.22 -7.48 13.09
CA PRO A 101 7.37 -7.01 14.17
C PRO A 101 6.15 -6.24 13.65
N GLU A 102 5.07 -6.26 14.43
CA GLU A 102 3.85 -5.53 14.08
C GLU A 102 4.16 -4.05 13.84
N ARG A 103 3.62 -3.47 12.76
CA ARG A 103 3.83 -2.07 12.33
C ARG A 103 5.26 -1.73 11.90
N ALA A 104 6.22 -2.64 11.95
CA ALA A 104 7.58 -2.37 11.49
C ALA A 104 7.67 -2.34 9.96
N VAL A 105 6.78 -3.06 9.26
CA VAL A 105 6.72 -3.08 7.80
C VAL A 105 5.37 -2.55 7.33
N SER A 106 5.41 -1.74 6.28
CA SER A 106 4.23 -1.35 5.50
C SER A 106 4.44 -1.66 4.03
N TYR A 107 3.36 -1.74 3.27
CA TYR A 107 3.46 -1.90 1.83
C TYR A 107 2.44 -1.06 1.07
N GLU A 108 2.73 -0.82 -0.18
CA GLU A 108 1.88 -0.14 -1.15
C GLU A 108 1.70 -1.05 -2.35
N VAL A 109 0.49 -1.06 -2.91
CA VAL A 109 0.16 -1.84 -4.10
C VAL A 109 -0.21 -0.87 -5.21
N PHE A 110 0.42 -1.03 -6.37
CA PHE A 110 0.21 -0.23 -7.56
C PHE A 110 -0.27 -1.10 -8.72
N THR A 111 -0.82 -0.46 -9.76
CA THR A 111 -1.13 -1.12 -11.03
C THR A 111 0.11 -1.75 -11.65
N GLY A 112 -0.01 -2.93 -12.27
CA GLY A 112 1.07 -3.56 -13.02
C GLY A 112 1.46 -2.78 -14.29
N GLU A 113 0.53 -2.00 -14.85
CA GLU A 113 0.77 -1.11 -15.98
C GLU A 113 1.19 0.29 -15.53
N THR A 114 1.94 0.98 -16.41
CA THR A 114 2.30 2.39 -16.27
C THR A 114 1.44 3.23 -17.21
N ASP A 115 1.19 4.49 -16.84
CA ASP A 115 0.67 5.49 -17.77
C ASP A 115 1.72 5.92 -18.82
N GLN A 116 1.35 6.86 -19.69
CA GLN A 116 2.22 7.38 -20.75
C GLN A 116 3.47 8.11 -20.21
N LEU A 117 3.46 8.51 -18.94
CA LEU A 117 4.57 9.16 -18.25
C LEU A 117 5.42 8.17 -17.43
N GLY A 118 5.11 6.88 -17.49
CA GLY A 118 5.81 5.84 -16.73
C GLY A 118 5.34 5.70 -15.28
N ASN A 119 4.27 6.37 -14.86
CA ASN A 119 3.79 6.32 -13.49
C ASN A 119 2.79 5.18 -13.28
N ARG A 120 2.82 4.58 -12.08
CA ARG A 120 1.85 3.57 -11.66
C ARG A 120 0.78 4.18 -10.79
N SER A 121 -0.47 3.75 -10.96
CA SER A 121 -1.56 4.19 -10.09
C SER A 121 -1.54 3.41 -8.79
N LYS A 122 -1.59 4.11 -7.65
CA LYS A 122 -1.61 3.50 -6.32
C LYS A 122 -3.02 2.97 -6.00
N ILE A 123 -3.11 1.70 -5.66
CA ILE A 123 -4.36 1.00 -5.28
C ILE A 123 -4.49 0.88 -3.75
N VAL A 124 -3.36 0.63 -3.07
CA VAL A 124 -3.28 0.55 -1.61
C VAL A 124 -2.13 1.42 -1.13
N GLY A 125 -2.43 2.35 -0.23
CA GLY A 125 -1.41 3.08 0.54
C GLY A 125 -1.37 2.52 1.96
N SER A 126 -0.19 2.13 2.43
CA SER A 126 0.06 1.71 3.82
C SER A 126 -0.66 0.42 4.24
N GLY A 127 -0.65 -0.60 3.39
CA GLY A 127 -1.02 -1.97 3.74
C GLY A 127 -0.15 -2.53 4.86
N ARG A 128 -0.77 -3.33 5.75
CA ARG A 128 -0.08 -4.04 6.83
C ARG A 128 0.10 -5.51 6.47
N PRO A 129 1.27 -6.11 6.73
CA PRO A 129 1.47 -7.53 6.52
C PRO A 129 0.44 -8.40 7.25
N GLY A 130 0.17 -9.59 6.72
CA GLY A 130 -0.76 -10.58 7.27
C GLY A 130 -2.25 -10.33 6.97
N LEU A 131 -2.63 -9.11 6.57
CA LEU A 131 -4.01 -8.80 6.21
C LEU A 131 -4.34 -9.16 4.76
N ILE A 132 -5.57 -9.60 4.52
CA ILE A 132 -6.08 -9.89 3.17
C ILE A 132 -6.62 -8.60 2.54
N VAL A 133 -6.06 -8.22 1.40
CA VAL A 133 -6.59 -7.18 0.52
C VAL A 133 -7.32 -7.84 -0.64
N ARG A 134 -8.57 -7.44 -0.89
CA ARG A 134 -9.36 -7.93 -2.02
C ARG A 134 -9.13 -7.04 -3.23
N LEU A 135 -8.69 -7.61 -4.34
CA LEU A 135 -8.34 -6.90 -5.58
C LEU A 135 -9.01 -7.59 -6.77
N ASN A 136 -9.24 -6.86 -7.86
CA ASN A 136 -9.55 -7.51 -9.13
C ASN A 136 -8.33 -8.36 -9.55
N ALA A 137 -8.56 -9.42 -10.32
CA ALA A 137 -7.50 -10.26 -10.87
C ALA A 137 -6.62 -9.43 -11.81
N GLY A 138 -5.33 -9.74 -11.79
CA GLY A 138 -4.33 -9.00 -12.57
C GLY A 138 -2.96 -9.01 -11.91
N ILE A 139 -2.03 -8.35 -12.57
CA ILE A 139 -0.65 -8.17 -12.11
C ILE A 139 -0.55 -6.80 -11.42
N TYR A 140 0.08 -6.80 -10.24
CA TYR A 140 0.27 -5.62 -9.43
C TYR A 140 1.73 -5.44 -9.07
N HIS A 141 2.16 -4.18 -8.94
CA HIS A 141 3.48 -3.84 -8.44
C HIS A 141 3.42 -3.54 -6.94
N LEU A 142 4.12 -4.33 -6.14
CA LEU A 142 4.22 -4.20 -4.70
C LEU A 142 5.49 -3.43 -4.32
N VAL A 143 5.34 -2.42 -3.46
CA VAL A 143 6.46 -1.71 -2.82
C VAL A 143 6.32 -1.88 -1.32
N SER A 144 7.19 -2.68 -0.70
CA SER A 144 7.19 -2.90 0.74
C SER A 144 8.37 -2.17 1.37
N THR A 145 8.16 -1.54 2.53
CA THR A 145 9.17 -0.77 3.27
C THR A 145 9.28 -1.27 4.71
N TYR A 146 10.48 -1.57 5.15
CA TYR A 146 10.82 -1.87 6.54
C TYR A 146 11.33 -0.61 7.24
N GLY A 147 10.64 -0.21 8.30
CA GLY A 147 10.89 1.04 9.03
C GLY A 147 10.52 2.26 8.20
N ASP A 148 11.40 3.26 8.20
CA ASP A 148 11.06 4.64 7.84
C ASP A 148 12.04 5.32 6.89
N ALA A 149 12.97 4.57 6.31
CA ALA A 149 13.95 5.08 5.35
C ALA A 149 14.00 4.20 4.10
N ASN A 150 15.18 3.69 3.70
CA ASN A 150 15.41 3.09 2.38
C ASN A 150 15.45 1.55 2.35
N ALA A 151 15.12 0.86 3.44
CA ALA A 151 14.96 -0.59 3.44
C ALA A 151 13.66 -0.98 2.71
N VAL A 152 13.72 -1.02 1.38
CA VAL A 152 12.57 -1.21 0.48
C VAL A 152 12.77 -2.42 -0.43
N VAL A 153 11.73 -3.25 -0.55
CA VAL A 153 11.66 -4.38 -1.49
C VAL A 153 10.53 -4.15 -2.48
N ARG A 154 10.79 -4.44 -3.76
CA ARG A 154 9.81 -4.32 -4.85
C ARG A 154 9.62 -5.67 -5.51
N ALA A 155 8.37 -6.02 -5.82
CA ALA A 155 8.03 -7.26 -6.48
C ALA A 155 6.75 -7.10 -7.31
N ASP A 156 6.61 -7.87 -8.38
CA ASP A 156 5.34 -7.99 -9.08
C ASP A 156 4.60 -9.22 -8.56
N VAL A 157 3.29 -9.08 -8.35
CA VAL A 157 2.42 -10.14 -7.80
C VAL A 157 1.19 -10.33 -8.67
N THR A 158 0.82 -11.58 -8.90
CA THR A 158 -0.38 -11.94 -9.66
C THR A 158 -1.51 -12.31 -8.71
N VAL A 159 -2.61 -11.58 -8.79
CA VAL A 159 -3.87 -11.93 -8.12
C VAL A 159 -4.72 -12.72 -9.08
N GLU A 160 -5.07 -13.94 -8.68
CA GLU A 160 -5.96 -14.81 -9.45
C GLU A 160 -7.39 -14.71 -8.93
N PRO A 161 -8.40 -14.77 -9.81
CA PRO A 161 -9.79 -14.63 -9.38
C PRO A 161 -10.23 -15.87 -8.58
N GLY A 162 -10.99 -15.64 -7.52
CA GLY A 162 -11.49 -16.70 -6.62
C GLY A 162 -10.44 -17.33 -5.69
N LYS A 163 -9.17 -16.88 -5.74
CA LYS A 163 -8.08 -17.45 -4.94
C LYS A 163 -7.47 -16.45 -3.97
N LEU A 164 -6.79 -16.97 -2.95
CA LEU A 164 -5.91 -16.21 -2.08
C LEU A 164 -4.47 -16.39 -2.55
N THR A 165 -3.87 -15.33 -3.09
CA THR A 165 -2.43 -15.24 -3.35
C THR A 165 -1.73 -14.84 -2.05
N GLU A 166 -0.83 -15.68 -1.57
CA GLU A 166 0.06 -15.34 -0.46
C GLU A 166 1.47 -15.09 -0.99
N THR A 167 2.06 -13.96 -0.62
CA THR A 167 3.45 -13.62 -0.95
C THR A 167 4.24 -13.36 0.31
N MET A 168 5.50 -13.79 0.32
CA MET A 168 6.42 -13.60 1.43
C MET A 168 7.57 -12.70 0.99
N ILE A 169 7.73 -11.57 1.66
CA ILE A 169 8.77 -10.58 1.37
C ILE A 169 9.80 -10.60 2.50
N THR A 170 11.05 -10.88 2.18
CA THR A 170 12.16 -10.79 3.12
C THR A 170 12.84 -9.44 2.99
N HIS A 171 12.82 -8.65 4.06
CA HIS A 171 13.39 -7.32 4.11
C HIS A 171 14.86 -7.34 4.54
N PRO A 172 15.77 -6.74 3.75
CA PRO A 172 17.10 -6.44 4.21
C PRO A 172 17.10 -5.17 5.07
N GLY A 173 18.15 -4.99 5.87
CA GLY A 173 18.39 -3.78 6.65
C GLY A 173 18.59 -4.02 8.15
N ALA A 174 18.96 -2.96 8.83
CA ALA A 174 19.23 -2.96 10.26
C ALA A 174 18.68 -1.68 10.91
N LYS A 175 18.35 -1.77 12.20
CA LYS A 175 18.05 -0.59 13.01
C LYS A 175 19.34 0.14 13.32
N VAL A 176 19.41 1.42 13.00
CA VAL A 176 20.59 2.26 13.17
C VAL A 176 20.24 3.41 14.10
N THR A 177 20.93 3.49 15.23
CA THR A 177 20.76 4.58 16.22
C THR A 177 21.94 5.53 16.14
N PHE A 178 21.66 6.81 16.00
CA PHE A 178 22.69 7.84 15.90
C PHE A 178 22.86 8.56 17.24
N LYS A 179 24.10 8.92 17.59
CA LYS A 179 24.38 9.75 18.77
C LYS A 179 25.58 10.65 18.52
N LEU A 180 25.46 11.93 18.86
CA LEU A 180 26.55 12.90 18.78
C LEU A 180 27.12 13.06 20.20
N VAL A 181 28.43 12.98 20.37
CA VAL A 181 29.09 13.02 21.68
C VAL A 181 30.26 13.99 21.68
N THR A 182 30.58 14.58 22.84
CA THR A 182 31.74 15.46 23.01
C THR A 182 33.06 14.69 23.10
N ARG A 183 33.01 13.44 23.56
CA ARG A 183 34.12 12.49 23.63
C ARG A 183 33.60 11.08 23.36
N ALA A 184 34.47 10.20 22.88
CA ALA A 184 34.09 8.81 22.60
C ALA A 184 33.42 8.15 23.82
N GLY A 185 32.29 7.46 23.61
CA GLY A 185 31.49 6.85 24.67
C GLY A 185 30.76 7.83 25.60
N GLY A 186 30.76 9.13 25.31
CA GLY A 186 30.11 10.16 26.10
C GLY A 186 28.59 10.23 25.93
N GLU A 187 28.00 11.27 26.53
CA GLU A 187 26.55 11.50 26.48
C GLU A 187 26.10 12.07 25.13
N ALA A 188 24.94 11.57 24.68
CA ALA A 188 24.31 11.98 23.45
C ALA A 188 23.78 13.42 23.56
N GLN A 189 24.17 14.26 22.60
CA GLN A 189 23.76 15.66 22.56
C GLN A 189 22.34 15.77 22.00
N ALA A 190 21.42 16.31 22.82
CA ALA A 190 20.08 16.67 22.38
C ALA A 190 20.10 17.77 21.31
N ASP A 191 18.96 18.02 20.68
CA ASP A 191 18.78 19.04 19.64
C ASP A 191 19.79 18.95 18.49
N THR A 192 20.31 17.73 18.25
CA THR A 192 21.17 17.43 17.10
C THR A 192 20.30 17.17 15.89
N GLN A 193 20.56 17.89 14.80
CA GLN A 193 19.97 17.65 13.49
C GLN A 193 20.80 16.61 12.75
N TRP A 194 20.14 15.59 12.22
CA TRP A 194 20.74 14.46 11.54
C TRP A 194 20.33 14.45 10.08
N ASN A 195 21.31 14.29 9.19
CA ASN A 195 21.11 14.11 7.76
C ASN A 195 21.94 12.90 7.31
N ILE A 196 21.25 11.82 6.93
CA ILE A 196 21.85 10.57 6.46
C ILE A 196 21.80 10.57 4.93
N VAL A 197 22.96 10.40 4.30
CA VAL A 197 23.09 10.25 2.85
C VAL A 197 23.69 8.90 2.48
N ASN A 198 23.27 8.36 1.33
CA ASN A 198 23.87 7.15 0.76
C ASN A 198 25.26 7.46 0.14
N ALA A 199 25.91 6.43 -0.42
CA ALA A 199 27.19 6.57 -1.10
C ALA A 199 27.19 7.51 -2.32
N GLN A 200 26.02 7.72 -2.94
CA GLN A 200 25.82 8.61 -4.07
C GLN A 200 25.62 10.08 -3.65
N GLY A 201 25.45 10.33 -2.35
CA GLY A 201 25.15 11.65 -1.80
C GLY A 201 23.66 11.98 -1.77
N ASP A 202 22.78 11.05 -2.12
CA ASP A 202 21.34 11.25 -2.02
C ASP A 202 20.91 11.23 -0.56
N LEU A 203 20.01 12.16 -0.21
CA LEU A 203 19.38 12.19 1.09
C LEU A 203 18.51 10.95 1.29
N VAL A 204 18.80 10.20 2.35
CA VAL A 204 18.04 9.01 2.76
C VAL A 204 17.07 9.34 3.87
N LYS A 205 17.51 10.11 4.87
CA LYS A 205 16.69 10.44 6.04
C LYS A 205 17.19 11.69 6.76
N GLU A 206 16.24 12.47 7.27
CA GLU A 206 16.50 13.54 8.23
C GLU A 206 15.75 13.28 9.54
N SER A 207 16.35 13.70 10.65
CA SER A 207 15.73 13.62 11.96
C SER A 207 16.38 14.61 12.93
N VAL A 208 15.74 14.80 14.09
CA VAL A 208 16.28 15.63 15.19
C VAL A 208 16.14 14.84 16.48
N GLY A 209 17.18 14.88 17.32
CA GLY A 209 17.15 14.28 18.64
C GLY A 209 18.52 13.79 19.12
N ALA A 210 18.58 13.34 20.36
CA ALA A 210 19.80 12.79 20.96
C ALA A 210 20.13 11.39 20.44
N LEU A 211 19.10 10.55 20.28
CA LEU A 211 19.21 9.13 19.94
C LEU A 211 18.18 8.71 18.87
N PRO A 212 18.08 9.37 17.71
CA PRO A 212 17.14 8.92 16.68
C PRO A 212 17.55 7.54 16.14
N THR A 213 16.55 6.69 15.95
CA THR A 213 16.72 5.35 15.38
C THR A 213 15.94 5.26 14.06
N HIS A 214 16.60 4.76 13.02
CA HIS A 214 16.01 4.53 11.70
C HIS A 214 16.31 3.12 11.21
N VAL A 215 15.57 2.62 10.22
CA VAL A 215 15.90 1.35 9.56
C VAL A 215 16.52 1.64 8.20
N LEU A 216 17.80 1.30 8.04
CA LEU A 216 18.54 1.51 6.79
C LEU A 216 18.74 0.19 6.06
N GLY A 217 18.64 0.23 4.73
CA GLY A 217 19.02 -0.88 3.87
C GLY A 217 20.55 -1.09 3.87
N PRO A 218 21.06 -2.26 3.44
CA PRO A 218 22.49 -2.50 3.34
C PRO A 218 23.20 -1.50 2.42
N GLY A 219 24.40 -1.08 2.78
CA GLY A 219 25.19 -0.15 1.97
C GLY A 219 26.13 0.73 2.76
N ALA A 220 26.84 1.59 2.03
CA ALA A 220 27.72 2.62 2.58
C ALA A 220 26.97 3.95 2.71
N TYR A 221 27.20 4.65 3.83
CA TYR A 221 26.50 5.87 4.19
C TYR A 221 27.45 6.90 4.80
N VAL A 222 27.03 8.16 4.76
CA VAL A 222 27.59 9.25 5.57
C VAL A 222 26.46 9.85 6.39
N VAL A 223 26.70 10.04 7.69
CA VAL A 223 25.81 10.82 8.55
C VAL A 223 26.45 12.16 8.84
N ASN A 224 25.67 13.23 8.66
CA ASN A 224 25.99 14.59 9.03
C ASN A 224 25.16 14.97 10.26
N ALA A 225 25.82 15.35 11.34
CA ALA A 225 25.22 15.83 12.57
C ALA A 225 25.48 17.34 12.68
N LYS A 226 24.44 18.14 12.88
CA LYS A 226 24.54 19.57 13.14
C LYS A 226 24.02 19.88 14.53
N HIS A 227 24.86 20.50 15.34
CA HIS A 227 24.53 20.86 16.72
C HIS A 227 25.15 22.21 17.05
N SER A 228 24.35 23.12 17.63
CA SER A 228 24.79 24.47 18.00
C SER A 228 25.53 25.21 16.87
N GLY A 229 25.06 25.07 15.64
CA GLY A 229 25.65 25.70 14.44
C GLY A 229 26.89 25.00 13.86
N ARG A 230 27.49 24.03 14.57
CA ARG A 230 28.63 23.24 14.09
C ARG A 230 28.18 21.96 13.40
N GLY A 231 28.88 21.56 12.33
CA GLY A 231 28.63 20.33 11.58
C GLY A 231 29.72 19.28 11.82
N PHE A 232 29.31 18.03 11.96
CA PHE A 232 30.18 16.88 12.19
C PHE A 232 29.75 15.75 11.25
N ARG A 233 30.70 14.95 10.76
CA ARG A 233 30.41 13.87 9.80
C ARG A 233 31.07 12.56 10.19
N ARG A 234 30.42 11.44 9.88
CA ARG A 234 30.99 10.10 10.00
C ARG A 234 30.51 9.20 8.87
N SER A 235 31.42 8.45 8.27
CA SER A 235 31.09 7.36 7.33
C SER A 235 30.86 6.04 8.09
N PHE A 236 29.92 5.22 7.61
CA PHE A 236 29.61 3.91 8.18
C PHE A 236 29.01 2.98 7.12
N ASN A 237 29.02 1.67 7.40
CA ASN A 237 28.42 0.65 6.53
C ASN A 237 27.33 -0.10 7.29
N ILE A 238 26.27 -0.46 6.60
CA ILE A 238 25.16 -1.26 7.12
C ILE A 238 25.10 -2.60 6.42
N GLN A 239 24.94 -3.65 7.22
CA GLN A 239 24.56 -4.99 6.79
C GLN A 239 23.18 -5.30 7.38
N SER A 240 22.46 -6.27 6.80
CA SER A 240 21.17 -6.67 7.35
C SER A 240 21.32 -7.44 8.66
N GLY A 241 20.36 -7.26 9.58
CA GLY A 241 20.31 -8.00 10.83
C GLY A 241 20.48 -7.10 12.04
N GLU A 242 21.58 -7.30 12.77
CA GLU A 242 21.77 -6.74 14.11
C GLU A 242 21.71 -5.20 14.16
N PRO A 243 21.15 -4.62 15.23
CA PRO A 243 21.15 -3.17 15.43
C PRO A 243 22.55 -2.58 15.48
N VAL A 244 22.72 -1.40 14.86
CA VAL A 244 23.98 -0.67 14.80
C VAL A 244 23.84 0.65 15.56
N GLN A 245 24.84 1.02 16.37
CA GLN A 245 24.95 2.37 16.94
C GLN A 245 26.08 3.14 16.26
N VAL A 246 25.76 4.31 15.70
CA VAL A 246 26.71 5.20 15.04
C VAL A 246 26.97 6.41 15.94
N GLU A 247 28.17 6.48 16.49
CA GLU A 247 28.63 7.57 17.34
C GLU A 247 29.40 8.62 16.52
N VAL A 248 28.99 9.88 16.53
CA VAL A 248 29.74 10.98 15.93
C VAL A 248 30.42 11.75 17.06
N VAL A 249 31.73 11.92 17.00
CA VAL A 249 32.48 12.69 18.02
C VAL A 249 32.67 14.11 17.53
N MET A 250 32.41 15.08 18.40
CA MET A 250 32.67 16.50 18.14
C MET A 250 34.18 16.76 18.10
N GLN A 251 34.78 16.62 16.92
CA GLN A 251 36.16 17.03 16.66
C GLN A 251 36.24 18.53 16.35
#